data_AF-J3BVK2-F1
#
_entry.id   AF-J3BVK2-F1
#
_cell.length_a   1.000
_cell.length_b   1.000
_cell.length_c   1.000
_cell.angle_alpha   90.00
_cell.angle_beta   90.00
_cell.angle_gamma   90.00
#
_symmetry.space_group_name_H-M   'P 1'
#
loop_
_entity.id
_entity.type
_entity.pdbx_description
1 polymer ?
#
loop_
_entity_poly.entity_id
_entity_poly.type
_entity_poly.pdbx_seq_one_letter_code
_entity_poly.pdbx_strand_id
1 'polypeptide(L)'
;MEKIIQILPQIYLATTMAHEVIHAYLISLLEDNKICGTSGICDFPTIYEAYVQQEITKNTQILPDTHHNLIAEKYVNAIASTIQEFHTGQTVTSGFPQQVYLDMAWGGLLETQIFNKNYPNDPKNINYKDRERILGRIQAEKNGSVYGVNTPLGTLCKK
;
A
#
# COMPACT_ATOMS: atom_id res chain seq x y z
N MET A 1 13.14 25.67 22.44
CA MET A 1 13.72 24.31 22.43
C MET A 1 13.01 23.54 21.33
N GLU A 2 13.78 22.99 20.40
CA GLU A 2 13.39 22.61 19.03
C GLU A 2 12.20 21.65 18.95
N LYS A 3 11.28 21.93 18.03
CA LYS A 3 10.33 20.93 17.52
C LYS A 3 11.15 19.79 16.92
N ILE A 4 11.09 18.62 17.54
CA ILE A 4 11.53 17.37 16.92
C ILE A 4 10.62 17.15 15.71
N ILE A 5 11.10 17.56 14.53
CA ILE A 5 10.60 17.02 13.27
C ILE A 5 11.09 15.57 13.28
N GLN A 6 10.22 14.65 13.69
CA GLN A 6 10.50 13.23 13.60
C GLN A 6 10.60 12.90 12.12
N ILE A 7 11.82 12.69 11.66
CA ILE A 7 12.08 12.25 10.30
C ILE A 7 11.58 10.81 10.23
N LEU A 8 10.70 10.50 9.27
CA LEU A 8 10.16 9.16 9.12
C LEU A 8 11.28 8.21 8.63
N PRO A 9 11.33 6.97 9.12
CA PRO A 9 12.22 5.94 8.56
C PRO A 9 12.04 5.75 7.06
N GLN A 10 13.15 5.56 6.36
CA GLN A 10 13.19 5.49 4.90
C GLN A 10 12.26 4.43 4.30
N ILE A 11 12.07 3.30 4.97
CA ILE A 11 11.20 2.20 4.50
C ILE A 11 9.73 2.61 4.59
N TYR A 12 9.32 3.30 5.67
CA TYR A 12 7.96 3.80 5.80
C TYR A 12 7.64 4.80 4.70
N LEU A 13 8.56 5.75 4.43
CA LEU A 13 8.41 6.70 3.33
C LEU A 13 8.38 6.02 1.96
N ALA A 14 9.31 5.09 1.69
CA ALA A 14 9.35 4.35 0.43
C ALA A 14 8.06 3.54 0.21
N THR A 15 7.50 2.98 1.29
CA THR A 15 6.22 2.27 1.24
C THR A 15 5.09 3.18 0.81
N THR A 16 4.97 4.36 1.45
CA THR A 16 3.96 5.36 1.07
C THR A 16 4.15 5.79 -0.37
N MET A 17 5.37 6.13 -0.79
CA MET A 17 5.62 6.56 -2.17
C MET A 17 5.28 5.48 -3.19
N ALA A 18 5.66 4.22 -2.93
CA ALA A 18 5.34 3.11 -3.82
C ALA A 18 3.82 2.88 -3.93
N HIS A 19 3.09 3.01 -2.83
CA HIS A 19 1.62 2.93 -2.81
C HIS A 19 0.98 4.04 -3.64
N GLU A 20 1.38 5.30 -3.41
CA GLU A 20 0.80 6.45 -4.10
C GLU A 20 1.15 6.49 -5.60
N VAL A 21 2.31 5.95 -6.01
CA VAL A 21 2.65 5.82 -7.44
C VAL A 21 1.68 4.87 -8.15
N ILE A 22 1.22 3.81 -7.49
CA ILE A 22 0.19 2.93 -8.09
C ILE A 22 -1.13 3.68 -8.21
N HIS A 23 -1.55 4.45 -7.20
CA HIS A 23 -2.73 5.32 -7.34
C HIS A 23 -2.60 6.30 -8.50
N ALA A 24 -1.45 6.99 -8.61
CA ALA A 24 -1.19 7.92 -9.69
C ALA A 24 -1.23 7.25 -11.06
N TYR A 25 -0.69 6.04 -11.18
CA TYR A 25 -0.77 5.23 -12.39
C TYR A 25 -2.22 4.86 -12.74
N LEU A 26 -3.01 4.37 -11.78
CA LEU A 26 -4.42 4.05 -12.03
C LEU A 26 -5.23 5.28 -12.46
N ILE A 27 -4.93 6.45 -11.88
CA ILE A 27 -5.52 7.73 -12.29
C ILE A 27 -5.07 8.12 -13.71
N SER A 28 -3.78 7.96 -14.06
CA SER A 28 -3.33 8.29 -15.41
C SER A 28 -4.02 7.43 -16.47
N LEU A 29 -4.25 6.14 -16.18
CA LEU A 29 -5.02 5.25 -17.06
C LEU A 29 -6.46 5.74 -17.28
N LEU A 30 -7.10 6.24 -16.22
CA LEU A 30 -8.45 6.79 -16.29
C LEU A 30 -8.48 8.06 -17.13
N GLU A 31 -7.54 8.98 -16.91
CA GLU A 31 -7.47 10.25 -17.64
C GLU A 31 -7.14 10.04 -19.12
N ASP A 32 -6.17 9.16 -19.44
CA ASP A 32 -5.83 8.81 -20.82
C ASP A 32 -7.05 8.27 -21.58
N ASN A 33 -7.88 7.47 -20.92
CA ASN A 33 -9.09 6.99 -21.55
C ASN A 33 -10.15 8.07 -21.74
N LYS A 34 -10.38 8.94 -20.75
CA LYS A 34 -11.31 10.08 -20.90
C LYS A 34 -10.94 10.96 -22.10
N ILE A 35 -9.64 11.08 -22.39
CA ILE A 35 -9.11 11.88 -23.50
C ILE A 35 -9.20 11.12 -24.83
N CYS A 36 -8.77 9.85 -24.87
CA CYS A 36 -8.52 9.12 -26.12
C CYS A 36 -9.63 8.13 -26.52
N GLY A 37 -10.55 7.78 -25.63
CA GLY A 37 -11.60 6.77 -25.88
C GLY A 37 -11.07 5.36 -26.19
N THR A 38 -9.78 5.09 -25.94
CA THR A 38 -9.09 3.87 -26.37
C THR A 38 -9.15 2.75 -25.34
N SER A 39 -9.45 1.55 -25.82
CA SER A 39 -9.63 0.27 -25.11
C SER A 39 -8.32 -0.47 -24.75
N GLY A 40 -7.18 0.24 -24.73
CA GLY A 40 -5.86 -0.38 -24.89
C GLY A 40 -5.14 -0.88 -23.64
N ILE A 41 -5.73 -0.86 -22.42
CA ILE A 41 -4.97 -1.14 -21.19
C ILE A 41 -5.65 -2.21 -20.33
N CYS A 42 -4.87 -3.22 -19.90
CA CYS A 42 -5.29 -4.50 -19.31
C CYS A 42 -5.97 -4.46 -17.92
N ASP A 43 -6.43 -3.30 -17.45
CA ASP A 43 -7.38 -3.18 -16.32
C ASP A 43 -8.27 -1.92 -16.43
N PHE A 44 -8.29 -1.31 -17.62
CA PHE A 44 -9.07 -0.12 -17.91
C PHE A 44 -10.56 -0.26 -17.59
N PRO A 45 -11.24 -1.40 -17.92
CA PRO A 45 -12.67 -1.53 -17.67
C PRO A 45 -13.04 -1.37 -16.18
N THR A 46 -12.28 -1.98 -15.27
CA THR A 46 -12.59 -1.97 -13.84
C THR A 46 -12.50 -0.57 -13.23
N ILE A 47 -11.43 0.18 -13.53
CA ILE A 47 -11.26 1.56 -13.02
C ILE A 47 -12.30 2.49 -13.63
N TYR A 48 -12.57 2.36 -14.92
CA TYR A 48 -13.55 3.20 -15.59
C TYR A 48 -14.99 2.93 -15.12
N GLU A 49 -15.36 1.66 -14.96
CA GLU A 49 -16.67 1.29 -14.40
C GLU A 49 -16.85 1.87 -12.99
N ALA A 50 -15.82 1.79 -12.14
CA ALA A 50 -15.85 2.39 -10.81
C ALA A 50 -16.02 3.92 -10.86
N TYR A 51 -15.32 4.59 -11.76
CA TYR A 51 -15.49 6.03 -12.01
C TYR A 51 -16.92 6.37 -12.46
N VAL A 52 -17.47 5.63 -13.43
CA VAL A 52 -18.85 5.84 -13.90
C VAL A 52 -19.85 5.62 -12.77
N GLN A 53 -19.69 4.57 -11.96
CA GLN A 53 -20.56 4.31 -10.81
C GLN A 53 -20.44 5.39 -9.73
N GLN A 54 -19.23 5.89 -9.45
CA GLN A 54 -19.05 7.06 -8.59
C GLN A 54 -19.82 8.27 -9.12
N GLU A 55 -19.75 8.54 -10.42
CA GLU A 55 -20.43 9.68 -11.02
C GLU A 55 -21.96 9.55 -11.00
N ILE A 56 -22.50 8.33 -11.16
CA ILE A 56 -23.94 8.06 -11.10
C ILE A 56 -24.46 8.15 -9.66
N THR A 57 -23.76 7.50 -8.72
CA THR A 57 -24.22 7.36 -7.33
C THR A 57 -23.83 8.53 -6.43
N LYS A 58 -22.85 9.35 -6.87
CA LYS A 58 -22.16 10.37 -6.07
C LYS A 58 -21.49 9.83 -4.80
N ASN A 59 -21.25 8.52 -4.73
CA ASN A 59 -20.50 7.91 -3.64
C ASN A 59 -18.99 8.01 -3.91
N THR A 60 -18.31 8.88 -3.17
CA THR A 60 -16.87 9.15 -3.31
C THR A 60 -15.97 8.01 -2.87
N GLN A 61 -16.50 6.96 -2.25
CA GLN A 61 -15.70 5.81 -1.79
C GLN A 61 -15.50 4.74 -2.87
N ILE A 62 -16.36 4.69 -3.89
CA ILE A 62 -16.34 3.63 -4.92
C ILE A 62 -14.97 3.56 -5.60
N LEU A 63 -14.46 4.69 -6.09
CA LEU A 63 -13.21 4.72 -6.84
C LEU A 63 -11.98 4.42 -5.96
N PRO A 64 -11.80 5.05 -4.77
CA PRO A 64 -10.76 4.65 -3.83
C PRO A 64 -10.80 3.17 -3.46
N ASP A 65 -11.98 2.62 -3.14
CA ASP A 65 -12.12 1.20 -2.79
C ASP A 65 -11.73 0.28 -3.95
N THR A 66 -12.11 0.63 -5.18
CA THR A 66 -11.66 -0.10 -6.38
C THR A 66 -10.15 -0.03 -6.56
N HIS A 67 -9.52 1.13 -6.34
CA HIS A 67 -8.07 1.26 -6.40
C HIS A 67 -7.40 0.37 -5.35
N HIS A 68 -7.86 0.40 -4.10
CA HIS A 68 -7.33 -0.42 -3.02
C HIS A 68 -7.51 -1.92 -3.30
N ASN A 69 -8.63 -2.34 -3.87
CA ASN A 69 -8.85 -3.73 -4.28
C ASN A 69 -7.83 -4.17 -5.35
N LEU A 70 -7.63 -3.36 -6.40
CA LEU A 70 -6.62 -3.68 -7.42
C LEU A 70 -5.20 -3.69 -6.84
N ILE A 71 -4.87 -2.76 -5.94
CA ILE A 71 -3.58 -2.76 -5.24
C ILE A 71 -3.40 -4.07 -4.47
N ALA A 72 -4.40 -4.47 -3.67
CA ALA A 72 -4.39 -5.70 -2.90
C ALA A 72 -4.21 -6.95 -3.77
N GLU A 73 -4.91 -7.03 -4.90
CA GLU A 73 -4.93 -8.20 -5.77
C GLU A 73 -3.71 -8.31 -6.69
N LYS A 74 -3.18 -7.17 -7.17
CA LYS A 74 -2.21 -7.15 -8.27
C LYS A 74 -0.87 -6.51 -7.91
N TYR A 75 -0.84 -5.58 -6.95
CA TYR A 75 0.34 -4.73 -6.74
C TYR A 75 1.01 -4.88 -5.37
N VAL A 76 0.41 -5.56 -4.38
CA VAL A 76 1.06 -5.78 -3.07
C VAL A 76 2.46 -6.38 -3.21
N ASN A 77 2.62 -7.42 -4.03
CA ASN A 77 3.93 -8.03 -4.26
C ASN A 77 4.90 -7.08 -4.98
N ALA A 78 4.40 -6.29 -5.95
CA ALA A 78 5.23 -5.32 -6.66
C ALA A 78 5.71 -4.19 -5.74
N ILE A 79 4.83 -3.67 -4.89
CA ILE A 79 5.15 -2.67 -3.87
C ILE A 79 6.19 -3.24 -2.89
N ALA A 80 5.94 -4.44 -2.36
CA ALA A 80 6.85 -5.09 -1.42
C ALA A 80 8.24 -5.36 -2.05
N SER A 81 8.30 -5.83 -3.29
CA SER A 81 9.56 -6.00 -4.01
C SER A 81 10.26 -4.67 -4.22
N THR A 82 9.55 -3.63 -4.65
CA THR A 82 10.12 -2.27 -4.85
C THR A 82 10.76 -1.74 -3.58
N ILE A 83 10.07 -1.88 -2.44
CA ILE A 83 10.59 -1.42 -1.14
C ILE A 83 11.79 -2.28 -0.70
N GLN A 84 11.75 -3.59 -0.94
CA GLN A 84 12.88 -4.48 -0.64
C GLN A 84 14.12 -4.10 -1.46
N GLU A 85 13.96 -3.87 -2.76
CA GLU A 85 15.04 -3.49 -3.66
C GLU A 85 15.62 -2.13 -3.25
N PHE A 86 14.76 -1.16 -2.94
CA PHE A 86 15.17 0.13 -2.38
C PHE A 86 15.97 -0.03 -1.08
N HIS A 87 15.50 -0.85 -0.15
CA HIS A 87 16.13 -1.02 1.16
C HIS A 87 17.46 -1.76 1.07
N THR A 88 17.54 -2.82 0.27
CA THR A 88 18.68 -3.76 0.25
C THR A 88 19.68 -3.48 -0.88
N GLY A 89 19.28 -2.73 -1.90
CA GLY A 89 20.04 -2.58 -3.15
C GLY A 89 20.11 -3.85 -4.00
N GLN A 90 19.32 -4.87 -3.70
CA GLN A 90 19.32 -6.17 -4.38
C GLN A 90 17.96 -6.46 -5.00
N THR A 91 17.95 -6.85 -6.28
CA THR A 91 16.74 -7.29 -7.01
C THR A 91 16.09 -8.50 -6.34
N VAL A 92 14.76 -8.53 -6.29
CA VAL A 92 14.00 -9.70 -5.82
C VAL A 92 13.95 -10.76 -6.92
N THR A 93 14.87 -11.74 -6.87
CA THR A 93 15.01 -12.78 -7.91
C THR A 93 14.06 -13.97 -7.75
N SER A 94 13.54 -14.21 -6.55
CA SER A 94 12.63 -15.32 -6.24
C SER A 94 11.20 -15.11 -6.75
N GLY A 95 10.87 -13.89 -7.21
CA GLY A 95 9.50 -13.46 -7.51
C GLY A 95 8.63 -13.19 -6.27
N PHE A 96 9.13 -13.49 -5.05
CA PHE A 96 8.40 -13.28 -3.80
C PHE A 96 9.25 -12.45 -2.82
N PRO A 97 8.78 -11.24 -2.46
CA PRO A 97 9.48 -10.41 -1.49
C PRO A 97 9.41 -10.99 -0.08
N GLN A 98 10.35 -10.61 0.78
CA GLN A 98 10.36 -11.07 2.17
C GLN A 98 9.12 -10.56 2.92
N GLN A 99 8.65 -11.36 3.87
CA GLN A 99 7.44 -11.09 4.61
C GLN A 99 7.41 -9.70 5.26
N VAL A 100 8.55 -9.17 5.71
CA VAL A 100 8.65 -7.84 6.32
C VAL A 100 8.20 -6.74 5.37
N TYR A 101 8.49 -6.87 4.08
CA TYR A 101 8.12 -5.89 3.05
C TYR A 101 6.70 -6.10 2.56
N LEU A 102 6.21 -7.36 2.57
CA LEU A 102 4.80 -7.66 2.35
C LEU A 102 3.94 -7.00 3.43
N ASP A 103 4.37 -7.02 4.68
CA ASP A 103 3.65 -6.36 5.78
C ASP A 103 3.60 -4.85 5.61
N MET A 104 4.71 -4.26 5.15
CA MET A 104 4.74 -2.85 4.81
C MET A 104 3.78 -2.53 3.66
N ALA A 105 3.79 -3.33 2.58
CA ALA A 105 2.90 -3.14 1.45
C ALA A 105 1.41 -3.25 1.84
N TRP A 106 1.03 -4.28 2.59
CA TRP A 106 -0.31 -4.39 3.19
C TRP A 106 -0.62 -3.25 4.15
N GLY A 107 0.41 -2.68 4.78
CA GLY A 107 0.31 -1.53 5.64
C GLY A 107 -0.11 -0.24 4.95
N GLY A 108 0.19 -0.09 3.66
CA GLY A 108 -0.37 0.99 2.85
C GLY A 108 -1.90 0.89 2.69
N LEU A 109 -2.48 -0.30 2.92
CA LEU A 109 -3.92 -0.55 2.82
C LEU A 109 -4.62 -0.54 4.18
N LEU A 110 -3.96 -0.14 5.27
CA LEU A 110 -4.60 -0.09 6.59
C LEU A 110 -5.91 0.70 6.55
N GLU A 111 -6.90 0.24 7.32
CA GLU A 111 -8.23 0.85 7.46
C GLU A 111 -9.12 0.84 6.21
N THR A 112 -8.59 0.44 5.03
CA THR A 112 -9.39 0.24 3.83
C THR A 112 -10.37 -0.93 3.97
N GLN A 113 -11.42 -0.94 3.15
CA GLN A 113 -12.40 -2.03 3.13
C GLN A 113 -11.71 -3.38 2.87
N ILE A 114 -10.79 -3.45 1.90
CA ILE A 114 -10.12 -4.69 1.51
C ILE A 114 -9.22 -5.23 2.62
N PHE A 115 -8.50 -4.35 3.31
CA PHE A 115 -7.67 -4.77 4.44
C PHE A 115 -8.52 -5.29 5.59
N ASN A 116 -9.58 -4.58 5.97
CA ASN A 116 -10.46 -5.03 7.05
C ASN A 116 -11.24 -6.31 6.69
N LYS A 117 -11.50 -6.56 5.40
CA LYS A 117 -12.06 -7.82 4.91
C LYS A 117 -11.06 -8.97 5.04
N ASN A 118 -9.81 -8.78 4.63
CA ASN A 118 -8.79 -9.83 4.60
C ASN A 118 -8.17 -10.10 5.99
N TYR A 119 -8.03 -9.05 6.80
CA TYR A 119 -7.42 -9.06 8.13
C TYR A 119 -8.36 -8.42 9.15
N PRO A 120 -9.53 -9.03 9.43
CA PRO A 120 -10.53 -8.43 10.30
C PRO A 120 -10.02 -8.29 11.74
N ASN A 121 -10.51 -7.26 12.43
CA ASN A 121 -10.24 -7.05 13.84
C ASN A 121 -11.11 -7.95 14.74
N ASP A 122 -11.02 -9.25 14.51
CA ASP A 122 -11.73 -10.28 15.28
C ASP A 122 -10.72 -11.33 15.75
N PRO A 123 -10.45 -11.45 17.07
CA PRO A 123 -9.52 -12.44 17.63
C PRO A 123 -9.83 -13.91 17.27
N LYS A 124 -11.04 -14.21 16.79
CA LYS A 124 -11.44 -15.55 16.34
C LYS A 124 -11.11 -15.80 14.87
N ASN A 125 -10.77 -14.77 14.09
CA ASN A 125 -10.44 -14.92 12.69
C ASN A 125 -9.03 -15.51 12.51
N ILE A 126 -8.87 -16.39 11.54
CA ILE A 126 -7.60 -17.05 11.24
C ILE A 126 -6.47 -16.05 10.88
N ASN A 127 -6.82 -14.91 10.28
CA ASN A 127 -5.87 -13.87 9.86
C ASN A 127 -5.66 -12.79 10.94
N TYR A 128 -6.24 -12.92 12.14
CA TYR A 128 -6.08 -11.92 13.20
C TYR A 128 -4.62 -11.74 13.61
N LYS A 129 -3.84 -12.83 13.69
CA LYS A 129 -2.40 -12.75 13.99
C LYS A 129 -1.61 -12.02 12.90
N ASP A 130 -2.01 -12.16 11.64
CA ASP A 130 -1.40 -11.39 10.55
C ASP A 130 -1.75 -9.91 10.66
N ARG A 131 -2.98 -9.56 11.04
CA ARG A 131 -3.36 -8.17 11.34
C ARG A 131 -2.44 -7.57 12.40
N GLU A 132 -2.25 -8.26 13.52
CA GLU A 132 -1.40 -7.80 14.63
C GLU A 132 0.06 -7.63 14.18
N ARG A 133 0.56 -8.57 13.39
CA ARG A 133 1.91 -8.53 12.83
C ARG A 133 2.11 -7.34 11.89
N ILE A 134 1.18 -7.12 10.97
CA ILE A 134 1.19 -6.01 10.02
C ILE A 134 1.14 -4.67 10.77
N LEU A 135 0.19 -4.50 11.69
CA LEU A 135 0.07 -3.29 12.52
C LEU A 135 1.34 -3.04 13.33
N GLY A 136 1.90 -4.08 13.95
CA GLY A 136 3.12 -3.97 14.73
C GLY A 136 4.33 -3.56 13.90
N ARG A 137 4.46 -4.10 12.68
CA ARG A 137 5.52 -3.72 11.74
C ARG A 137 5.41 -2.26 11.34
N ILE A 138 4.23 -1.81 10.92
CA ILE A 138 4.01 -0.43 10.46
C ILE A 138 4.25 0.56 11.60
N GLN A 139 3.81 0.24 12.81
CA GLN A 139 3.98 1.12 13.95
C GLN A 139 5.46 1.27 14.33
N ALA A 140 6.25 0.20 14.21
CA ALA A 140 7.69 0.25 14.41
C ALA A 140 8.37 1.11 13.32
N GLU A 141 8.07 0.88 12.04
CA GLU A 141 8.65 1.66 10.94
C GLU A 141 8.17 3.11 10.90
N LYS A 142 6.93 3.42 11.31
CA LYS A 142 6.42 4.79 11.35
C LYS A 142 7.12 5.61 12.44
N ASN A 143 7.33 5.00 13.61
CA ASN A 143 7.95 5.70 14.74
C ASN A 143 9.48 5.67 14.69
N GLY A 144 10.09 4.75 13.94
CA GLY A 144 11.53 4.51 14.03
C GLY A 144 11.95 4.01 15.41
N SER A 145 11.05 3.33 16.12
CA SER A 145 11.29 2.78 17.45
C SER A 145 10.67 1.39 17.58
N VAL A 146 11.15 0.60 18.55
CA VAL A 146 10.58 -0.72 18.83
C VAL A 146 9.08 -0.61 19.15
N TYR A 147 8.27 -1.52 18.61
CA TYR A 147 6.85 -1.65 18.94
C TYR A 147 6.49 -3.14 19.13
N GLY A 148 6.11 -3.50 20.35
CA GLY A 148 5.93 -4.90 20.73
C GLY A 148 7.22 -5.69 20.51
N VAL A 149 7.18 -6.69 19.63
CA VAL A 149 8.33 -7.51 19.23
C VAL A 149 9.04 -7.01 17.96
N ASN A 150 8.54 -5.96 17.33
CA ASN A 150 9.07 -5.45 16.06
C ASN A 150 10.11 -4.35 16.30
N THR A 151 11.32 -4.57 15.82
CA THR A 151 12.36 -3.54 15.69
C THR A 151 12.26 -2.90 14.31
N PRO A 152 12.35 -1.56 14.19
CA PRO A 152 12.37 -0.88 12.89
C PRO A 152 13.59 -1.33 12.07
N LEU A 153 13.37 -1.56 10.78
CA LEU A 153 14.40 -1.87 9.80
C LEU A 153 14.88 -0.61 9.10
N GLY A 154 13.98 0.35 8.86
CA GLY A 154 14.31 1.61 8.22
C GLY A 154 15.19 2.46 9.12
N THR A 155 16.23 3.06 8.54
CA THR A 155 16.97 4.13 9.21
C THR A 155 16.25 5.46 9.01
N LEU A 156 16.36 6.36 10.00
CA LEU A 156 15.87 7.73 9.88
C LEU A 156 16.61 8.42 8.74
N CYS A 157 15.90 9.18 7.88
CA CYS A 157 16.58 9.95 6.85
C CYS A 157 17.53 10.98 7.50
N LYS A 158 18.73 11.12 6.95
CA LYS A 158 19.71 12.12 7.43
C LYS A 158 19.25 13.51 6.96
N LYS A 159 19.47 14.53 7.81
CA LYS A 159 19.28 15.94 7.43
C LYS A 159 20.39 16.39 6.48
#